data_AF-A0A7Z0TFA7-F1
#
_entry.id   AF-A0A7Z0TFA7-F1
#
_cell.length_a   1.000
_cell.length_b   1.000
_cell.length_c   1.000
_cell.angle_alpha   90.00
_cell.angle_beta   90.00
_cell.angle_gamma   90.00
#
_symmetry.space_group_name_H-M   'P 1'
#
loop_
_entity.id
_entity.type
_entity.pdbx_description
1 polymer ?
#
loop_
_entity_poly.entity_id
_entity_poly.type
_entity_poly.pdbx_seq_one_letter_code
_entity_poly.pdbx_strand_id
1 'polypeptide(L)'
;MPRWKALPEELDPEVREFTDALRMLVDRGGLGIAAVADNTGYSRTSWERYLNGRLLPPKGAVIALAEVTGANPLHLTTLWELAERAWSRSEMRHDLTIEAMRIAQARQELGEFAAPSA
;
A
#
# COMPACT_ATOMS: atom_id res chain seq x y z
N MET A 1 20.54 -3.77 -9.21
CA MET A 1 19.55 -3.52 -8.14
C MET A 1 18.52 -2.52 -8.64
N PRO A 2 17.22 -2.70 -8.30
CA PRO A 2 16.16 -1.80 -8.74
C PRO A 2 16.40 -0.36 -8.26
N ARG A 3 16.12 0.62 -9.12
CA ARG A 3 16.10 2.03 -8.73
C ARG A 3 14.70 2.37 -8.24
N TRP A 4 14.48 2.26 -6.93
CA TRP A 4 13.17 2.50 -6.32
C TRP A 4 12.69 3.94 -6.52
N LYS A 5 11.38 4.12 -6.75
CA LYS A 5 10.75 5.43 -6.67
C LYS A 5 10.56 5.82 -5.21
N ALA A 6 10.53 7.12 -4.93
CA ALA A 6 10.09 7.62 -3.64
C ALA A 6 8.69 7.06 -3.32
N LEU A 7 8.49 6.65 -2.07
CA LEU A 7 7.18 6.22 -1.58
C LEU A 7 6.27 7.46 -1.41
N PRO A 8 4.94 7.32 -1.57
CA PRO A 8 3.98 8.42 -1.38
C PRO A 8 4.19 9.11 -0.04
N GLU A 9 4.12 10.43 0.03
CA GLU A 9 4.41 11.18 1.28
C GLU A 9 3.37 10.90 2.36
N GLU A 10 2.12 10.73 1.94
CA GLU A 10 0.94 10.40 2.74
C GLU A 10 0.89 8.95 3.24
N LEU A 11 1.86 8.11 2.84
CA LEU A 11 1.90 6.72 3.27
C LEU A 11 2.14 6.63 4.78
N ASP A 12 1.25 5.92 5.46
CA ASP A 12 1.32 5.66 6.89
C ASP A 12 2.71 5.09 7.30
N PRO A 13 3.34 5.56 8.39
CA PRO A 13 4.71 5.20 8.77
C PRO A 13 4.94 3.69 8.86
N GLU A 14 4.03 2.93 9.47
CA GLU A 14 4.17 1.48 9.61
C GLU A 14 4.13 0.77 8.25
N VAL A 15 3.34 1.28 7.30
CA VAL A 15 3.27 0.74 5.94
C VAL A 15 4.53 1.10 5.16
N ARG A 16 5.08 2.30 5.35
CA ARG A 16 6.35 2.74 4.76
C ARG A 16 7.50 1.85 5.23
N GLU A 17 7.65 1.66 6.54
CA GLU A 17 8.69 0.81 7.12
C GLU A 17 8.61 -0.62 6.59
N PHE A 18 7.40 -1.17 6.51
CA PHE A 18 7.20 -2.49 5.92
C PHE A 18 7.57 -2.53 4.44
N THR A 19 7.18 -1.53 3.65
CA THR A 19 7.53 -1.46 2.22
C THR A 19 9.04 -1.36 2.01
N ASP A 20 9.74 -0.58 2.82
CA ASP A 20 11.20 -0.47 2.78
C ASP A 20 11.89 -1.77 3.20
N ALA A 21 11.33 -2.51 4.17
CA ALA A 21 11.81 -3.85 4.51
C ALA A 21 11.70 -4.83 3.33
N LEU A 22 10.59 -4.80 2.57
CA LEU A 22 10.44 -5.62 1.35
C LEU A 22 11.47 -5.23 0.29
N ARG A 23 11.67 -3.93 0.05
CA ARG A 23 12.68 -3.42 -0.91
C ARG A 23 14.08 -3.88 -0.53
N MET A 24 14.43 -3.80 0.75
CA MET A 24 15.72 -4.26 1.26
C MET A 24 15.92 -5.77 1.04
N LEU A 25 14.86 -6.59 1.18
CA LEU A 25 14.95 -8.02 0.85
C LEU A 25 15.21 -8.26 -0.63
N VAL A 26 14.51 -7.54 -1.51
CA VAL A 26 14.72 -7.62 -2.96
C VAL A 26 16.15 -7.18 -3.32
N ASP A 27 16.63 -6.08 -2.75
CA ASP A 27 17.98 -5.57 -2.98
C ASP A 27 19.04 -6.55 -2.50
N ARG A 28 18.95 -7.05 -1.25
CA ARG A 28 19.92 -8.04 -0.73
C ARG A 28 19.90 -9.35 -1.50
N GLY A 29 18.75 -9.75 -2.04
CA GLY A 29 18.63 -10.91 -2.92
C GLY A 29 19.18 -10.68 -4.33
N GLY A 30 19.58 -9.45 -4.68
CA GLY A 30 20.03 -9.11 -6.04
C GLY A 30 18.91 -9.21 -7.09
N LEU A 31 17.65 -9.23 -6.66
CA LEU A 31 16.51 -9.51 -7.52
C LEU A 31 16.01 -8.23 -8.22
N GLY A 32 15.63 -8.37 -9.48
CA GLY A 32 14.79 -7.39 -10.18
C GLY A 32 13.31 -7.70 -9.97
N ILE A 33 12.43 -6.72 -10.20
CA ILE A 33 10.97 -6.91 -10.05
C ILE A 33 10.45 -8.07 -10.92
N ALA A 34 10.97 -8.22 -12.15
CA ALA A 34 10.60 -9.34 -13.02
C ALA A 34 10.95 -10.70 -12.38
N ALA A 35 12.17 -10.84 -11.84
CA ALA A 35 12.57 -12.06 -11.15
C ALA A 35 11.72 -12.32 -9.89
N VAL A 36 11.35 -11.28 -9.13
CA VAL A 36 10.43 -11.44 -7.99
C VAL A 36 9.07 -11.96 -8.47
N ALA A 37 8.53 -11.41 -9.56
CA ALA A 37 7.27 -11.86 -10.13
C ALA A 37 7.33 -13.35 -10.54
N ASP A 38 8.35 -13.72 -11.30
CA ASP A 38 8.53 -15.09 -11.81
C ASP A 38 8.68 -16.10 -10.67
N ASN A 39 9.41 -15.76 -9.61
CA ASN A 39 9.68 -16.68 -8.50
C ASN A 39 8.56 -16.77 -7.46
N THR A 40 7.63 -15.80 -7.42
CA THR A 40 6.55 -15.76 -6.41
C THR A 40 5.17 -16.09 -6.98
N GLY A 41 5.03 -16.16 -8.31
CA GLY A 41 3.75 -16.42 -8.98
C GLY A 41 2.78 -15.23 -9.01
N TYR A 42 3.21 -14.05 -8.56
CA TYR A 42 2.43 -12.81 -8.66
C TYR A 42 2.89 -11.95 -9.84
N SER A 43 1.98 -11.21 -10.45
CA SER A 43 2.31 -10.38 -11.61
C SER A 43 3.34 -9.28 -11.29
N ARG A 44 4.13 -8.91 -12.30
CA ARG A 44 5.05 -7.76 -12.21
C ARG A 44 4.33 -6.49 -11.78
N THR A 45 3.18 -6.19 -12.36
CA THR A 45 2.38 -5.00 -12.02
C THR A 45 1.93 -5.01 -10.56
N SER A 46 1.57 -6.17 -10.01
CA SER A 46 1.26 -6.32 -8.58
C SER A 46 2.46 -5.96 -7.72
N TRP A 47 3.62 -6.55 -8.01
CA TRP A 47 4.86 -6.25 -7.28
C TRP A 47 5.30 -4.79 -7.41
N GLU A 48 5.12 -4.17 -8.58
CA GLU A 48 5.39 -2.74 -8.76
C GLU A 48 4.47 -1.88 -7.89
N ARG A 49 3.20 -2.25 -7.71
CA ARG A 49 2.30 -1.51 -6.80
C ARG A 49 2.69 -1.71 -5.34
N TYR A 50 3.01 -2.94 -4.94
CA TYR A 50 3.42 -3.25 -3.57
C TYR A 50 4.72 -2.55 -3.19
N LEU A 51 5.77 -2.71 -4.01
CA LEU A 51 7.08 -2.12 -3.78
C LEU A 51 7.13 -0.62 -4.06
N ASN A 52 6.03 0.02 -4.49
CA ASN A 52 5.91 1.47 -4.52
C ASN A 52 4.94 2.01 -3.45
N GLY A 53 4.51 1.17 -2.50
CA GLY A 53 3.62 1.57 -1.41
C GLY A 53 2.21 1.97 -1.87
N ARG A 54 1.82 1.59 -3.09
CA ARG A 54 0.50 1.90 -3.66
C ARG A 54 -0.57 0.90 -3.27
N LEU A 55 -0.17 -0.27 -2.83
CA LEU A 55 -1.03 -1.31 -2.28
C LEU A 55 -0.23 -2.06 -1.22
N LEU A 56 -0.90 -2.48 -0.15
CA LEU A 56 -0.32 -3.48 0.75
C LEU A 56 -0.35 -4.86 0.06
N PRO A 57 0.76 -5.61 -0.01
CA PRO A 57 0.74 -6.97 -0.54
C PRO A 57 -0.11 -7.90 0.34
N PRO A 58 -0.83 -8.88 -0.24
CA PRO A 58 -1.49 -9.91 0.54
C PRO A 58 -0.46 -10.78 1.28
N LYS A 59 -0.82 -11.36 2.43
CA LYS A 59 0.07 -12.20 3.25
C LYS A 59 0.78 -13.30 2.45
N GLY A 60 0.09 -13.92 1.49
CA GLY A 60 0.68 -14.95 0.60
C GLY A 60 1.86 -14.43 -0.23
N ALA A 61 1.79 -13.21 -0.75
CA ALA A 61 2.89 -12.59 -1.50
C ALA A 61 4.09 -12.30 -0.60
N VAL A 62 3.83 -11.91 0.65
CA VAL A 62 4.87 -11.66 1.66
C VAL A 62 5.61 -12.94 2.02
N ILE A 63 4.87 -14.04 2.23
CA ILE A 63 5.46 -15.36 2.50
C ILE A 63 6.29 -15.83 1.30
N ALA A 64 5.74 -15.74 0.09
CA ALA A 64 6.47 -16.12 -1.12
C ALA A 64 7.76 -15.30 -1.28
N LEU A 65 7.73 -13.99 -0.99
CA LEU A 65 8.95 -13.17 -1.03
C LEU A 65 9.97 -13.62 0.03
N ALA A 66 9.52 -13.96 1.25
CA ALA A 66 10.40 -14.45 2.29
C ALA A 66 11.11 -15.74 1.85
N GLU A 67 10.37 -16.68 1.26
CA GLU A 67 10.91 -17.94 0.76
C GLU A 67 11.96 -17.74 -0.33
N VAL A 68 11.67 -16.94 -1.36
CA VAL A 68 12.61 -16.71 -2.48
C VAL A 68 13.85 -15.89 -2.08
N THR A 69 13.76 -15.10 -1.01
CA THR A 69 14.89 -14.31 -0.47
C THR A 69 15.60 -14.98 0.70
N GLY A 70 15.13 -16.15 1.16
CA GLY A 70 15.65 -16.83 2.34
C GLY A 70 15.41 -16.08 3.66
N ALA A 71 14.51 -15.09 3.67
CA ALA A 71 14.15 -14.36 4.88
C ALA A 71 13.25 -15.21 5.78
N ASN A 72 13.27 -14.94 7.09
CA ASN A 72 12.39 -15.62 8.04
C ASN A 72 10.92 -15.22 7.79
N PRO A 73 10.03 -16.14 7.37
CA PRO A 73 8.63 -15.82 7.07
C PRO A 73 7.83 -15.36 8.29
N LEU A 74 8.15 -15.87 9.49
CA LEU A 74 7.47 -15.49 10.73
C LEU A 74 7.75 -14.03 11.08
N HIS A 75 9.02 -13.63 11.01
CA HIS A 75 9.40 -12.24 11.28
C HIS A 75 8.77 -11.28 10.27
N LEU A 76 8.84 -11.60 8.97
CA LEU A 76 8.29 -10.73 7.94
C LEU A 76 6.77 -10.63 8.02
N THR A 77 6.07 -11.73 8.35
CA THR A 77 4.62 -11.70 8.53
C THR A 77 4.19 -10.96 9.79
N THR A 78 5.01 -10.95 10.84
CA THR A 78 4.74 -10.12 12.04
C THR A 78 4.79 -8.63 11.70
N LEU A 79 5.78 -8.19 10.91
CA LEU A 79 5.82 -6.81 10.39
C LEU A 79 4.63 -6.51 9.49
N TRP A 80 4.24 -7.45 8.63
CA TRP A 80 3.07 -7.31 7.77
C TRP A 80 1.78 -7.07 8.58
N GLU A 81 1.60 -7.73 9.72
CA GLU A 81 0.39 -7.54 10.54
C GLU A 81 0.31 -6.14 11.17
N LEU A 82 1.43 -5.49 11.44
CA LEU A 82 1.43 -4.09 11.89
C LEU A 82 1.04 -3.15 10.74
N ALA A 83 1.65 -3.35 9.58
CA ALA A 83 1.34 -2.60 8.37
C ALA A 83 -0.10 -2.81 7.90
N GLU A 84 -0.65 -4.02 8.02
CA GLU A 84 -2.05 -4.33 7.68
C GLU A 84 -3.03 -3.53 8.53
N ARG A 85 -2.83 -3.49 9.85
CA ARG A 85 -3.69 -2.73 10.74
C ARG A 85 -3.62 -1.24 10.44
N ALA A 86 -2.41 -0.73 10.14
CA ALA A 86 -2.21 0.66 9.78
C ALA A 86 -2.84 1.03 8.42
N TRP A 87 -2.69 0.15 7.43
CA TRP A 87 -3.33 0.27 6.12
C TRP A 87 -4.85 0.29 6.24
N SER A 88 -5.43 -0.66 6.97
CA SER A 88 -6.87 -0.74 7.22
C SER A 88 -7.41 0.53 7.88
N ARG A 89 -6.73 1.05 8.92
CA ARG A 89 -7.11 2.33 9.55
C ARG A 89 -7.06 3.50 8.57
N SER A 90 -6.06 3.53 7.69
CA SER A 90 -5.88 4.61 6.72
C SER A 90 -6.90 4.56 5.59
N GLU A 91 -7.22 3.37 5.05
CA GLU A 91 -8.28 3.20 4.05
C GLU A 91 -9.65 3.59 4.63
N MET A 92 -9.98 3.13 5.84
CA MET A 92 -11.22 3.54 6.52
C MET A 92 -11.31 5.06 6.70
N ARG A 93 -10.20 5.72 7.05
CA ARG A 93 -10.15 7.18 7.18
C ARG A 93 -10.34 7.88 5.83
N HIS A 94 -9.74 7.37 4.75
CA HIS A 94 -9.93 7.91 3.41
C HIS A 94 -11.37 7.77 2.95
N ASP A 95 -12.00 6.61 3.14
CA ASP A 95 -13.40 6.36 2.78
C ASP A 95 -14.36 7.33 3.50
N LEU A 96 -14.18 7.51 4.82
CA LEU A 96 -14.99 8.44 5.62
C LEU A 96 -14.78 9.90 5.19
N THR A 97 -13.55 10.27 4.84
CA THR A 97 -13.25 11.64 4.37
C THR A 97 -13.91 11.90 3.02
N ILE A 98 -13.83 10.94 2.09
CA ILE A 98 -14.49 11.02 0.78
C ILE A 98 -16.01 11.17 0.95
N GLU A 99 -16.63 10.37 1.83
CA GLU A 99 -18.07 10.45 2.04
C GLU A 99 -18.48 11.78 2.68
N ALA A 100 -17.72 12.29 3.64
CA ALA A 100 -17.97 13.62 4.22
C ALA A 100 -17.85 14.74 3.16
N MET A 101 -16.88 14.65 2.24
CA MET A 101 -16.73 15.58 1.12
C MET A 101 -17.95 15.54 0.18
N ARG A 102 -18.46 14.35 -0.15
CA ARG A 102 -19.68 14.20 -0.95
C ARG A 102 -20.90 14.81 -0.25
N ILE A 103 -21.09 14.53 1.04
CA ILE A 103 -22.21 15.08 1.83
C ILE A 103 -22.12 16.61 1.92
N ALA A 104 -20.93 17.16 2.15
CA ALA A 104 -20.72 18.59 2.19
C ALA A 104 -21.08 19.25 0.85
N GLN A 105 -20.62 18.67 -0.26
CA GLN A 105 -20.98 19.14 -1.60
C GLN A 105 -22.49 19.11 -1.83
N ALA A 106 -23.16 17.99 -1.52
CA ALA A 106 -24.61 17.87 -1.69
C ALA A 106 -25.41 18.91 -0.87
N ARG A 107 -24.93 19.24 0.35
CA ARG A 107 -25.54 20.29 1.18
C ARG A 107 -25.35 21.69 0.60
N GLN A 108 -24.19 21.97 0.00
CA GLN A 108 -23.95 23.25 -0.67
C GLN A 108 -24.87 23.42 -1.87
N GLU A 109 -24.99 22.39 -2.71
CA GLU A 109 -25.88 22.41 -3.88
C GLU A 109 -27.35 22.68 -3.45
N LEU A 110 -27.86 21.97 -2.43
CA LEU A 110 -29.22 22.20 -1.92
C LEU A 110 -29.42 23.61 -1.32
N GLY A 111 -28.37 24.20 -0.74
CA GLY A 111 -28.41 25.57 -0.20
C GLY A 111 -28.41 26.64 -1.30
N GLU A 112 -27.66 26.41 -2.40
CA GLU A 112 -27.65 27.29 -3.58
C GLU A 112 -29.01 27.31 -4.29
N PHE A 113 -29.73 26.19 -4.36
CA PHE A 113 -31.10 26.16 -4.93
C PHE A 113 -32.17 26.79 -4.04
N ALA A 114 -31.91 26.98 -2.74
CA ALA A 114 -32.86 27.55 -1.78
C ALA A 114 -32.69 29.08 -1.60
N ALA A 115 -31.69 29.70 -2.23
CA ALA A 115 -31.52 31.15 -2.22
C ALA A 115 -32.65 31.80 -3.06
N PRO A 116 -33.51 32.67 -2.49
CA PRO A 116 -34.58 33.29 -3.24
C PRO A 116 -34.00 34.29 -4.25
N SER A 117 -34.40 34.14 -5.52
CA SER A 117 -34.18 35.16 -6.56
C SER A 117 -34.84 36.46 -6.10
N ALA A 118 -34.03 37.47 -5.81
CA ALA A 118 -34.49 38.83 -5.53
C ALA A 118 -34.97 39.53 -6.82
#